data_AF-A0A238L1W7-F1
#
_entry.id   AF-A0A238L1W7-F1
#
_cell.length_a   1.000
_cell.length_b   1.000
_cell.length_c   1.000
_cell.angle_alpha   90.00
_cell.angle_beta   90.00
_cell.angle_gamma   90.00
#
_symmetry.space_group_name_H-M   'P 1'
#
loop_
_entity.id
_entity.type
_entity.pdbx_description
1 polymer ?
#
loop_
_entity_poly.entity_id
_entity_poly.type
_entity_poly.pdbx_seq_one_letter_code
_entity_poly.pdbx_strand_id
1 'polypeptide(L)'
;MTKPSMRTASSATEAAASAPHGMMTLDAMSGTALKAWTETGAEVLRFSLSRWQQAVEAQMAMMACTGPGEVLKVQTEFYEKALADYRAEAALIAEMMAAPKTVLDALLPVTKRSYDDVPL
;
A
#
# COMPACT_ATOMS: atom_id res chain seq x y z
N MET A 1 21.39 -50.96 -35.21
CA MET A 1 22.60 -50.15 -35.00
C MET A 1 22.24 -48.98 -34.10
N THR A 2 22.65 -49.07 -32.85
CA THR A 2 22.57 -48.05 -31.80
C THR A 2 23.74 -47.09 -31.96
N LYS A 3 23.49 -45.78 -31.92
CA LYS A 3 24.41 -44.85 -31.24
C LYS A 3 23.70 -43.56 -30.79
N PRO A 4 23.71 -43.24 -29.48
CA PRO A 4 23.36 -41.94 -28.93
C PRO A 4 24.60 -41.03 -28.95
N SER A 5 24.42 -39.71 -28.98
CA SER A 5 25.48 -38.80 -28.52
C SER A 5 24.94 -37.46 -28.05
N MET A 6 25.06 -37.26 -26.73
CA MET A 6 24.95 -35.99 -26.02
C MET A 6 25.95 -34.93 -26.52
N ARG A 7 25.50 -33.67 -26.49
CA ARG A 7 26.22 -32.42 -26.19
C ARG A 7 25.11 -31.37 -26.02
N THR A 8 24.98 -30.56 -24.98
CA THR A 8 25.84 -30.16 -23.87
C THR A 8 24.93 -29.55 -22.80
N ALA A 9 25.31 -29.72 -21.54
CA ALA A 9 24.66 -29.13 -20.38
C ALA A 9 24.73 -27.60 -20.35
N SER A 10 23.84 -27.05 -19.52
CA SER A 10 23.99 -25.82 -18.75
C SER A 10 23.71 -24.50 -19.48
N SER A 11 22.53 -23.94 -19.18
CA SER A 11 22.49 -22.58 -18.67
C SER A 11 21.25 -22.34 -17.81
N ALA A 12 21.51 -22.08 -16.53
CA ALA A 12 20.78 -21.15 -15.67
C ALA A 12 19.29 -21.44 -15.41
N THR A 13 19.07 -22.27 -14.40
CA THR A 13 18.24 -21.82 -13.27
C THR A 13 18.84 -20.51 -12.75
N GLU A 14 18.27 -19.35 -13.09
CA GLU A 14 18.39 -18.17 -12.23
C GLU A 14 17.35 -17.09 -12.57
N ALA A 15 16.60 -16.73 -11.53
CA ALA A 15 15.97 -15.43 -11.35
C ALA A 15 14.93 -14.98 -12.38
N ALA A 16 13.84 -15.73 -12.51
CA ALA A 16 12.55 -15.03 -12.60
C ALA A 16 12.26 -14.46 -11.21
N ALA A 17 12.95 -13.36 -10.89
CA ALA A 17 12.64 -12.54 -9.73
C ALA A 17 11.12 -12.34 -9.74
N SER A 18 10.47 -12.85 -8.70
CA SER A 18 9.13 -12.47 -8.31
C SER A 18 9.07 -10.95 -8.28
N ALA A 19 8.69 -10.34 -9.39
CA ALA A 19 8.49 -8.92 -9.47
C ALA A 19 7.46 -8.58 -8.38
N PRO A 20 7.78 -7.63 -7.47
CA PRO A 20 6.85 -7.26 -6.42
C PRO A 20 5.56 -6.82 -7.11
N HIS A 21 4.48 -7.51 -6.79
CA HIS A 21 3.15 -7.21 -7.27
C HIS A 21 2.82 -5.79 -6.77
N GLY A 22 3.01 -4.77 -7.60
CA GLY A 22 2.75 -3.39 -7.20
C GLY A 22 3.53 -2.29 -7.89
N MET A 23 4.55 -2.58 -8.71
CA MET A 23 5.24 -1.51 -9.42
C MET A 23 4.52 -1.21 -10.74
N MET A 24 3.48 -0.36 -10.68
CA MET A 24 3.02 0.33 -11.88
C MET A 24 4.22 1.02 -12.51
N THR A 25 4.46 0.77 -13.79
CA THR A 25 5.42 1.59 -14.54
C THR A 25 4.82 3.00 -14.61
N LEU A 26 5.55 3.99 -14.08
CA LEU A 26 5.13 5.39 -14.10
C LEU A 26 4.76 5.88 -15.52
N ASP A 27 5.36 5.23 -16.53
CA ASP A 27 5.11 5.44 -17.96
C ASP A 27 3.68 5.12 -18.41
N ALA A 28 2.95 4.25 -17.69
CA ALA A 28 1.59 3.85 -18.02
C ALA A 28 0.51 4.75 -17.38
N MET A 29 0.87 5.66 -16.49
CA MET A 29 -0.08 6.54 -15.81
C MET A 29 -0.29 7.84 -16.59
N SER A 30 -1.55 8.21 -16.85
CA SER A 30 -1.85 9.55 -17.35
C SER A 30 -1.31 10.62 -16.39
N GLY A 31 -0.91 11.79 -16.88
CA GLY A 31 -0.37 12.85 -16.01
C GLY A 31 -1.33 13.25 -14.87
N THR A 32 -2.65 13.13 -15.08
CA THR A 32 -3.66 13.32 -14.04
C THR A 32 -3.66 12.21 -12.99
N ALA A 33 -3.49 10.95 -13.41
CA ALA A 33 -3.38 9.81 -12.50
C ALA A 33 -2.10 9.87 -11.67
N LEU A 34 -0.98 10.24 -12.30
CA LEU A 34 0.29 10.42 -11.59
C LEU A 34 0.19 11.54 -10.54
N LYS A 35 -0.45 12.66 -10.90
CA LYS A 35 -0.70 13.76 -9.98
C LYS A 35 -1.53 13.32 -8.77
N ALA A 36 -2.69 12.68 -9.01
CA ALA A 36 -3.55 12.16 -7.95
C ALA A 36 -2.79 11.18 -7.03
N TRP A 37 -1.99 10.28 -7.61
CA TRP A 37 -1.14 9.36 -6.84
C TRP A 37 -0.12 10.09 -5.96
N THR A 38 0.58 11.08 -6.50
CA THR A 38 1.57 11.85 -5.72
C THR A 38 0.92 12.68 -4.63
N GLU A 39 -0.27 13.24 -4.86
CA GLU A 39 -1.03 14.00 -3.87
C GLU A 39 -1.51 13.07 -2.74
N THR A 40 -2.07 11.91 -3.07
CA THR A 40 -2.46 10.89 -2.08
C THR A 40 -1.25 10.39 -1.28
N GLY A 41 -0.11 10.17 -1.94
CA GLY A 41 1.13 9.77 -1.26
C GLY A 41 1.64 10.83 -0.28
N ALA A 42 1.60 12.10 -0.67
CA ALA A 42 1.97 13.21 0.21
C ALA A 42 1.04 13.29 1.43
N GLU A 43 -0.25 13.06 1.22
CA GLU A 43 -1.25 13.09 2.29
C GLU A 43 -1.04 11.95 3.30
N VAL A 44 -0.82 10.72 2.83
CA VAL A 44 -0.51 9.57 3.70
C VAL A 44 0.73 9.83 4.56
N LEU A 45 1.77 10.47 4.01
CA LEU A 45 2.97 10.85 4.76
C LEU A 45 2.66 11.92 5.81
N ARG A 46 1.91 12.97 5.43
CA ARG A 46 1.48 14.04 6.34
C ARG A 46 0.67 13.47 7.51
N PHE A 47 -0.30 12.60 7.22
CA PHE A 47 -1.13 11.95 8.22
C PHE A 47 -0.29 11.06 9.15
N SER A 48 0.62 10.25 8.59
CA SER A 48 1.50 9.37 9.37
C SER A 48 2.36 10.17 10.35
N LEU A 49 2.99 11.26 9.90
CA LEU A 49 3.78 12.14 10.76
C LEU A 49 2.93 12.74 11.89
N SER A 50 1.71 13.20 11.59
CA SER A 50 0.79 13.70 12.61
C SER A 50 0.44 12.62 13.65
N ARG A 51 0.12 11.39 13.22
CA ARG A 51 -0.20 10.28 14.13
C ARG A 51 0.99 9.89 15.02
N TRP A 52 2.20 9.95 14.49
CA TRP A 52 3.43 9.70 15.25
C TRP A 52 3.65 10.75 16.33
N GLN A 53 3.53 12.02 15.98
CA GLN A 53 3.63 13.12 16.95
C GLN A 53 2.61 12.94 18.09
N GLN A 54 1.36 12.64 17.76
CA GLN A 54 0.31 12.41 18.75
C GLN A 54 0.59 11.19 19.64
N ALA A 55 1.21 10.13 19.11
CA ALA A 55 1.59 8.97 19.88
C ALA A 55 2.69 9.28 20.89
N VAL A 56 3.69 10.07 20.49
CA VAL A 56 4.76 10.55 21.39
C VAL A 56 4.16 11.42 22.50
N GLU A 57 3.27 12.36 22.16
CA GLU A 57 2.58 13.21 23.14
C GLU A 57 1.77 12.38 24.14
N ALA A 58 1.02 11.39 23.68
CA ALA A 58 0.26 10.49 24.56
C ALA A 58 1.18 9.68 25.47
N GLN A 59 2.31 9.17 24.96
CA GLN A 59 3.30 8.47 25.78
C GLN A 59 3.93 9.37 26.84
N MET A 60 4.27 10.61 26.48
CA MET A 60 4.77 11.60 27.44
C MET A 60 3.73 11.91 28.51
N ALA A 61 2.46 12.07 28.13
CA ALA A 61 1.37 12.27 29.09
C ALA A 61 1.19 11.07 30.02
N MET A 62 1.23 9.83 29.50
CA MET A 62 1.15 8.61 30.32
C MET A 62 2.33 8.50 31.31
N MET A 63 3.54 8.92 30.93
CA MET A 63 4.69 8.91 31.84
C MET A 63 4.60 9.96 32.96
N ALA A 64 3.79 11.01 32.77
CA ALA A 64 3.55 12.04 33.78
C ALA A 64 2.42 11.66 34.76
N CYS A 65 1.64 10.62 34.45
CA CYS A 65 0.55 10.16 35.31
C CYS A 65 1.05 9.60 36.65
N THR A 66 0.29 9.85 37.71
CA THR A 66 0.62 9.41 39.08
C THR A 66 -0.06 8.10 39.47
N GLY A 67 -0.96 7.59 38.63
CA GLY A 67 -1.67 6.35 38.89
C GLY A 67 -2.32 5.74 37.63
N PRO A 68 -2.72 4.46 37.72
CA PRO A 68 -3.24 3.71 36.56
C PRO A 68 -4.54 4.29 36.00
N GLY A 69 -5.37 4.94 36.81
CA GLY A 69 -6.61 5.58 36.34
C GLY A 69 -6.35 6.76 35.38
N GLU A 70 -5.30 7.54 35.63
CA GLU A 70 -4.91 8.65 34.75
C GLU A 70 -4.31 8.12 33.44
N VAL A 71 -3.51 7.05 33.51
CA VAL A 71 -2.98 6.37 32.33
C VAL A 71 -4.12 5.84 31.45
N LEU A 72 -5.11 5.18 32.03
CA LEU A 72 -6.28 4.69 31.30
C LEU A 72 -7.03 5.83 30.62
N LYS A 73 -7.21 6.96 31.30
CA LYS A 73 -7.86 8.14 30.71
C LYS A 73 -7.10 8.64 29.47
N VAL A 74 -5.78 8.86 29.59
CA VAL A 74 -4.94 9.31 28.46
C VAL A 74 -4.98 8.30 27.31
N GLN A 75 -4.94 7.01 27.62
CA GLN A 75 -5.00 5.95 26.62
C GLN A 75 -6.35 5.91 25.89
N THR A 76 -7.46 6.02 26.62
CA THR A 76 -8.81 6.08 26.01
C THR A 76 -8.95 7.29 25.10
N GLU A 77 -8.57 8.48 25.56
CA GLU A 77 -8.61 9.71 24.76
C GLU A 77 -7.76 9.58 23.49
N PHE A 78 -6.56 9.00 23.58
CA PHE A 78 -5.70 8.74 22.43
C PHE A 78 -6.36 7.81 21.41
N TYR A 79 -6.97 6.71 21.84
CA TYR A 79 -7.60 5.74 20.94
C TYR A 79 -8.88 6.27 20.30
N GLU A 80 -9.73 6.96 21.05
CA GLU A 80 -10.94 7.58 20.51
C GLU A 80 -10.58 8.59 19.41
N LYS A 81 -9.57 9.43 19.68
CA LYS A 81 -9.06 10.36 18.69
C LYS A 81 -8.46 9.64 17.49
N ALA A 82 -7.64 8.61 17.70
CA ALA A 82 -7.06 7.83 16.61
C ALA A 82 -8.14 7.26 15.67
N LEU A 83 -9.20 6.67 16.23
CA LEU A 83 -10.30 6.12 15.45
C LEU A 83 -11.03 7.19 14.64
N ALA A 84 -11.25 8.38 15.21
CA ALA A 84 -11.84 9.49 14.48
C ALA A 84 -10.93 9.97 13.34
N ASP A 85 -9.64 10.18 13.62
CA ASP A 85 -8.64 10.62 12.66
C ASP A 85 -8.53 9.64 11.47
N TYR A 86 -8.42 8.32 11.73
CA TYR A 86 -8.32 7.31 10.68
C TYR A 86 -9.56 7.23 9.80
N ARG A 87 -10.76 7.43 10.37
CA ARG A 87 -12.00 7.45 9.58
C ARG A 87 -12.06 8.67 8.68
N ALA A 88 -11.67 9.84 9.19
CA ALA A 88 -11.62 11.07 8.41
C ALA A 88 -10.60 10.95 7.27
N GLU A 89 -9.40 10.40 7.57
CA GLU A 89 -8.35 10.18 6.58
C GLU A 89 -8.78 9.21 5.48
N ALA A 90 -9.43 8.10 5.84
CA ALA A 90 -9.93 7.14 4.86
C ALA A 90 -10.97 7.76 3.93
N ALA A 91 -11.86 8.62 4.45
CA ALA A 91 -12.82 9.35 3.64
C ALA A 91 -12.13 10.34 2.69
N LEU A 92 -11.14 11.09 3.18
CA LEU A 92 -10.35 12.01 2.37
C LEU A 92 -9.60 11.29 1.24
N ILE A 93 -8.92 10.19 1.53
CA ILE A 93 -8.23 9.38 0.51
C ILE A 93 -9.23 8.87 -0.52
N ALA A 94 -10.43 8.43 -0.11
CA ALA A 94 -11.46 8.00 -1.04
C ALA A 94 -11.91 9.14 -1.98
N GLU A 95 -12.06 10.36 -1.46
CA GLU A 95 -12.39 11.55 -2.25
C GLU A 95 -11.26 11.92 -3.23
N MET A 96 -10.01 11.89 -2.78
CA MET A 96 -8.83 12.17 -3.61
C MET A 96 -8.68 11.16 -4.76
N MET A 97 -9.03 9.90 -4.52
CA MET A 97 -8.94 8.82 -5.51
C MET A 97 -10.18 8.71 -6.42
N ALA A 98 -11.31 9.31 -6.04
CA ALA A 98 -12.54 9.33 -6.85
C ALA A 98 -12.44 10.25 -8.09
N ALA A 99 -11.40 11.07 -8.18
CA ALA A 99 -11.07 11.86 -9.36
C ALA A 99 -9.92 11.20 -10.15
N PRO A 100 -10.01 10.98 -11.46
CA PRO A 100 -11.07 10.45 -12.34
C PRO A 100 -11.07 8.90 -12.39
N LYS A 101 -12.13 8.29 -12.96
CA LYS A 101 -12.28 6.83 -13.23
C LYS A 101 -11.03 6.11 -13.75
N THR A 102 -10.15 6.82 -14.46
CA THR A 102 -8.92 6.30 -15.05
C THR A 102 -7.90 5.80 -14.02
N VAL A 103 -7.91 6.31 -12.79
CA VAL A 103 -7.01 5.85 -11.72
C VAL A 103 -7.48 4.49 -11.18
N LEU A 104 -8.77 4.33 -10.94
CA LEU A 104 -9.34 3.07 -10.46
C LEU A 104 -9.21 1.96 -11.52
N ASP A 105 -9.44 2.28 -12.79
CA ASP A 105 -9.22 1.36 -13.91
C ASP A 105 -7.74 1.00 -14.11
N ALA A 106 -6.81 1.90 -13.77
CA ALA A 106 -5.37 1.62 -13.76
C ALA A 106 -4.93 0.79 -12.54
N LEU A 107 -5.61 0.95 -11.40
CA LEU A 107 -5.32 0.24 -10.14
C LEU A 107 -5.91 -1.17 -10.09
N LEU A 108 -6.99 -1.42 -10.82
CA LEU A 108 -7.57 -2.74 -10.94
C LEU A 108 -6.75 -3.57 -11.94
N PRO A 109 -6.09 -4.66 -11.52
CA PRO A 109 -5.45 -5.54 -12.48
C PRO A 109 -6.52 -6.15 -13.39
N VAL A 110 -6.53 -5.78 -14.67
CA VAL A 110 -7.30 -6.49 -15.70
C VAL A 110 -6.69 -7.87 -15.87
N THR A 111 -7.10 -8.81 -15.02
CA THR A 111 -6.76 -10.22 -15.13
C THR A 111 -7.60 -10.84 -16.26
N LYS A 112 -7.27 -10.53 -17.52
CA LYS A 112 -7.62 -11.44 -18.61
C LYS A 112 -6.77 -12.69 -18.45
N ARG A 113 -7.33 -13.70 -17.78
CA ARG A 113 -6.72 -15.01 -17.61
C ARG A 113 -6.71 -15.70 -18.97
N SER A 114 -5.56 -15.81 -19.61
CA SER A 114 -5.36 -16.35 -20.97
C SER A 114 -5.59 -17.87 -21.10
N TYR A 115 -6.40 -18.47 -20.23
CA TYR A 115 -6.71 -19.91 -20.23
C TYR A 115 -8.09 -20.25 -20.82
N ASP A 116 -8.79 -19.26 -21.37
CA ASP A 116 -10.13 -19.44 -21.98
C ASP A 116 -10.06 -19.87 -23.46
N ASP A 117 -8.85 -19.97 -24.04
CA ASP A 117 -8.62 -20.37 -25.43
C ASP A 117 -8.27 -21.86 -25.58
N VAL A 118 -8.64 -22.72 -24.63
CA VAL A 118 -8.46 -24.18 -24.76
C VAL A 118 -9.72 -24.81 -25.36
N PRO A 119 -9.74 -25.18 -26.65
CA PRO A 119 -10.88 -25.86 -27.24
C PRO A 119 -11.03 -27.28 -26.65
N LEU A 120 -12.26 -27.65 -26.29
CA LEU A 120 -12.67 -29.03 -25.96
C LEU A 120 -12.77 -29.90 -27.22
#